data_AF-A0A965HYM3-F1
#
_entry.id   AF-A0A965HYM3-F1
#
_cell.length_a   1.000
_cell.length_b   1.000
_cell.length_c   1.000
_cell.angle_alpha   90.00
_cell.angle_beta   90.00
_cell.angle_gamma   90.00
#
_symmetry.space_group_name_H-M   'P 1'
#
loop_
_entity.id
_entity.type
_entity.pdbx_description
1 polymer ?
#
loop_
_entity_poly.entity_id
_entity_poly.type
_entity_poly.pdbx_seq_one_letter_code
_entity_poly.pdbx_strand_id
1 'polypeptide(L)' 'MIHPTPLLELRGIQAGYGNLQVLFDIDLTIYPGEIVGLLGRNGMGK' A
#
# COMPACT_ATOMS: atom_id res chain seq x y z
N MET A 1 -23.88 8.92 -0.56
CA MET A 1 -23.37 8.35 0.70
C MET A 1 -22.05 9.02 1.00
N ILE A 2 -21.84 9.50 2.22
CA ILE A 2 -20.56 10.12 2.61
C ILE A 2 -19.61 8.94 2.85
N HIS A 3 -18.67 8.70 1.94
CA HIS A 3 -17.58 7.78 2.24
C HIS A 3 -16.66 8.47 3.25
N PRO A 4 -16.28 7.81 4.36
CA PRO A 4 -15.35 8.40 5.31
C PRO A 4 -14.05 8.78 4.59
N THR A 5 -13.45 9.92 4.94
CA THR A 5 -12.12 10.28 4.42
C THR A 5 -11.14 9.16 4.79
N PRO A 6 -10.37 8.61 3.83
CA PRO A 6 -9.40 7.57 4.13
C PRO A 6 -8.34 8.11 5.09
N LEU A 7 -7.90 7.25 6.02
CA LEU A 7 -6.80 7.55 6.94
C LEU A 7 -5.44 7.43 6.23
N LEU A 8 -5.33 6.48 5.31
CA LEU A 8 -4.17 6.31 4.44
C LEU A 8 -4.66 6.09 3.00
N GLU A 9 -4.08 6.82 2.06
CA GLU A 9 -4.30 6.66 0.63
C GLU A 9 -2.96 6.62 -0.10
N LEU A 10 -2.69 5.51 -0.79
CA LEU A 10 -1.56 5.32 -1.68
C LEU A 10 -2.10 5.16 -3.10
N ARG A 11 -1.50 5.87 -4.05
CA ARG A 11 -1.86 5.81 -5.47
C ARG A 11 -0.62 5.68 -6.33
N GLY A 12 -0.58 4.65 -7.18
CA GLY A 12 0.49 4.41 -8.15
C GLY A 12 1.88 4.31 -7.53
N ILE A 13 2.00 3.77 -6.32
CA ILE A 13 3.29 3.75 -5.61
C ILE A 13 4.26 2.82 -6.33
N GLN A 14 5.43 3.39 -6.64
CA GLN A 14 6.59 2.68 -7.16
C GLN A 14 7.78 2.96 -6.24
N ALA A 15 8.43 1.91 -5.78
CA ALA A 15 9.54 2.03 -4.83
C ALA A 15 10.49 0.84 -4.92
N GLY A 16 11.72 1.02 -4.43
CA GLY A 16 12.76 0.01 -4.48
C GLY A 16 14.06 0.47 -3.83
N TYR A 17 15.11 -0.33 -4.00
CA TYR A 17 16.44 -0.07 -3.45
C TYR A 17 17.46 0.08 -4.58
N GLY A 18 18.04 1.27 -4.71
CA GLY A 18 18.98 1.58 -5.80
C GLY A 18 18.32 1.32 -7.16
N ASN A 19 18.92 0.44 -7.96
CA ASN A 19 18.42 0.09 -9.29
C ASN A 19 17.36 -1.03 -9.28
N LEU A 20 17.02 -1.59 -8.11
CA LEU A 20 16.05 -2.66 -7.99
C LEU A 20 14.68 -2.11 -7.56
N GLN A 21 13.70 -2.15 -8.47
CA GLN A 21 12.31 -1.88 -8.13
C GLN A 21 11.69 -3.09 -7.41
N VAL A 22 10.92 -2.81 -6.36
CA VAL A 22 10.27 -3.83 -5.52
C VAL A 22 8.75 -3.64 -5.50
N LEU A 23 8.27 -2.39 -5.48
CA LEU A 23 6.84 -2.05 -5.58
C LEU A 23 6.53 -1.55 -6.99
N PHE A 24 5.46 -2.10 -7.56
CA PHE A 24 5.01 -1.81 -8.91
C PHE A 24 3.55 -1.40 -8.84
N ASP A 25 3.29 -0.10 -9.08
CA ASP A 25 1.96 0.48 -9.24
C ASP A 25 0.99 0.10 -8.12
N ILE A 26 1.41 0.32 -6.86
CA ILE A 26 0.63 -0.08 -5.70
C ILE A 26 -0.40 0.99 -5.34
N ASP A 27 -1.66 0.57 -5.36
CA ASP A 27 -2.80 1.30 -4.81
C ASP A 27 -3.24 0.66 -3.49
N LEU A 28 -3.39 1.47 -2.44
CA LEU A 28 -3.91 1.04 -1.14
C LEU A 28 -4.76 2.15 -0.53
N THR A 29 -5.89 1.78 0.06
CA THR A 29 -6.72 2.71 0.84
C THR A 29 -7.06 2.04 2.15
N ILE A 30 -6.85 2.75 3.26
CA ILE A 30 -7.23 2.31 4.61
C ILE A 30 -8.12 3.37 5.23
N TYR A 31 -9.28 2.96 5.71
CA TYR A 31 -10.26 3.82 6.37
C TYR A 31 -10.13 3.76 7.91
N PRO A 32 -10.64 4.78 8.62
CA PRO A 32 -10.63 4.77 10.08
C PRO A 32 -11.30 3.52 10.67
N GLY A 33 -10.59 2.85 11.59
CA GLY A 33 -11.10 1.65 12.29
C GLY A 33 -10.76 0.32 11.62
N GLU A 34 -10.17 0.32 10.43
CA GLU A 34 -9.72 -0.90 9.77
C GLU A 34 -8.40 -1.43 10.36
N ILE A 35 -8.30 -2.76 10.48
CA ILE A 35 -7.06 -3.47 10.80
C ILE A 35 -6.66 -4.25 9.56
N VAL A 36 -5.55 -3.88 8.94
CA VAL A 36 -5.08 -4.47 7.67
C VAL A 36 -3.82 -5.28 7.93
N GLY A 37 -3.81 -6.53 7.46
CA GLY A 37 -2.62 -7.39 7.44
C GLY A 37 -2.06 -7.50 6.02
N LEU A 38 -0.75 -7.28 5.86
CA LEU A 38 -0.06 -7.44 4.59
C LEU A 38 0.76 -8.75 4.59
N LEU A 39 0.38 -9.70 3.72
CA LEU A 39 0.97 -11.05 3.68
C LEU A 39 1.69 -11.34 2.36
N GLY A 40 2.63 -12.30 2.41
CA GLY A 40 3.46 -12.70 1.28
C GLY A 40 4.88 -13.08 1.68
N ARG A 41 5.69 -13.54 0.72
CA ARG A 41 7.04 -14.08 0.97
C ARG A 41 8.05 -12.97 1.33
N ASN A 42 9.18 -13.35 1.90
CA ASN A 42 10.29 -12.42 2.14
C ASN A 42 10.78 -11.83 0.82
N GLY A 43 11.06 -10.52 0.81
CA GLY A 43 11.55 -9.79 -0.36
C GLY A 43 10.49 -9.29 -1.35
N MET A 44 9.20 -9.52 -1.10
CA MET A 44 8.11 -9.15 -2.04
C MET A 44 7.56 -7.72 -1.86
N GLY A 45 8.20 -6.88 -1.04
CA GLY A 45 7.75 -5.49 -0.84
C GLY A 45 6.56 -5.33 0.12
N LYS A 46 6.45 -6.22 1.09
CA LYS A 46 5.54 -6.01 2.23
C LYS A 46 6.15 -5.08 3.25
#